data_AF-A0AAD3RJU5-F1
#
_entry.id   AF-A0AAD3RJU5-F1
#
_cell.length_a   1.000
_cell.length_b   1.000
_cell.length_c   1.000
_cell.angle_alpha   90.00
_cell.angle_beta   90.00
_cell.angle_gamma   90.00
#
_symmetry.space_group_name_H-M   'P 1'
#
loop_
_entity.id
_entity.type
_entity.pdbx_description
1 polymer ?
#
loop_
_entity_poly.entity_id
_entity_poly.type
_entity_poly.pdbx_seq_one_letter_code
_entity_poly.pdbx_strand_id
1 'polypeptide(L)'
;MKITLVLLKGDMNHIEQQIWQRDMIQWNYHVFYYLLAGASEEERKSFHLLKPEEYHYLNQMTKKSHKLHWDNYYESELQDCFTVEGEDLKHDFERLQLAMEMVGFLPSTRKQIFSLLSAILHLGNIRYKKKTYRDDSIDICNPEVLPTVSELLEVKEEMLLEALTTRKTVTVGERLIVPYKLAEAGTVRDSMAKSLYSALFDWIVFRTNHALLNNKDLEDSSK
;
A
#
# COMPACT_ATOMS: atom_id res chain seq x y z
N MET A 1 6.73 16.83 -9.99
CA MET A 1 5.71 16.92 -8.93
C MET A 1 6.25 17.10 -7.51
N LYS A 2 7.20 16.29 -6.97
CA LYS A 2 7.72 16.50 -5.59
C LYS A 2 8.33 17.89 -5.33
N ILE A 3 8.99 18.52 -6.32
CA ILE A 3 9.57 19.86 -6.18
C ILE A 3 8.49 20.96 -6.19
N THR A 4 7.41 20.78 -6.96
CA THR A 4 6.24 21.68 -6.96
C THR A 4 5.41 21.53 -5.66
N LEU A 5 5.36 20.32 -5.09
CA LEU A 5 4.66 19.98 -3.84
C LEU A 5 5.31 20.56 -2.58
N VAL A 6 6.63 20.77 -2.57
CA VAL A 6 7.32 21.42 -1.44
C VAL A 6 7.08 22.94 -1.45
N LEU A 7 6.99 23.56 -2.63
CA LEU A 7 6.75 25.00 -2.77
C LEU A 7 5.33 25.39 -2.35
N LEU A 8 4.31 24.59 -2.66
CA LEU A 8 2.92 24.87 -2.30
C LEU A 8 2.62 24.68 -0.80
N LYS A 9 3.41 23.87 -0.09
CA LYS A 9 3.21 23.60 1.34
C LYS A 9 3.57 24.81 2.22
N GLY A 10 4.38 25.73 1.71
CA GLY A 10 4.78 26.95 2.43
C GLY A 10 3.68 28.02 2.51
N ASP A 11 2.75 28.03 1.55
CA ASP A 11 1.71 29.07 1.43
C ASP A 11 0.34 28.65 1.97
N MET A 12 0.17 27.38 2.37
CA MET A 12 -1.11 26.84 2.83
C MET A 12 -1.37 27.14 4.31
N ASN A 13 -2.58 27.63 4.60
CA ASN A 13 -3.02 27.87 5.97
C ASN A 13 -3.30 26.54 6.73
N HIS A 14 -3.50 26.62 8.05
CA HIS A 14 -3.65 25.42 8.88
C HIS A 14 -4.84 24.54 8.48
N ILE A 15 -5.92 25.14 7.97
CA ILE A 15 -7.12 24.42 7.51
C ILE A 15 -6.82 23.74 6.18
N GLU A 16 -6.16 24.41 5.25
CA GLU A 16 -5.71 23.83 3.97
C GLU A 16 -4.71 22.71 4.19
N GLN A 17 -3.82 22.82 5.18
CA GLN A 17 -2.91 21.73 5.55
C GLN A 17 -3.66 20.52 6.11
N GLN A 18 -4.73 20.72 6.89
CA GLN A 18 -5.57 19.63 7.39
C GLN A 18 -6.40 18.99 6.27
N ILE A 19 -6.96 19.79 5.36
CA ILE A 19 -7.68 19.32 4.18
C ILE A 19 -6.72 18.56 3.27
N TRP A 20 -5.53 19.08 2.98
CA TRP A 20 -4.51 18.38 2.21
C TRP A 20 -4.04 17.09 2.87
N GLN A 21 -3.86 17.08 4.19
CA GLN A 21 -3.52 15.85 4.90
C GLN A 21 -4.67 14.83 4.80
N ARG A 22 -5.92 15.28 4.94
CA ARG A 22 -7.10 14.44 4.84
C ARG A 22 -7.32 13.93 3.41
N ASP A 23 -7.19 14.78 2.40
CA ASP A 23 -7.25 14.43 0.99
C ASP A 23 -6.10 13.50 0.64
N MET A 24 -4.86 13.78 1.05
CA MET A 24 -3.76 12.84 0.88
C MET A 24 -4.05 11.51 1.57
N ILE A 25 -4.66 11.50 2.77
CA ILE A 25 -5.03 10.25 3.46
C ILE A 25 -6.17 9.52 2.73
N GLN A 26 -7.19 10.22 2.21
CA GLN A 26 -8.28 9.62 1.44
C GLN A 26 -7.77 9.09 0.09
N TRP A 27 -7.04 9.91 -0.67
CA TRP A 27 -6.37 9.56 -1.93
C TRP A 27 -5.33 8.45 -1.77
N ASN A 28 -4.64 8.34 -0.62
CA ASN A 28 -3.60 7.33 -0.41
C ASN A 28 -4.12 5.89 -0.31
N TYR A 29 -5.45 5.64 -0.24
CA TYR A 29 -5.96 4.27 -0.07
C TYR A 29 -7.13 3.89 -0.98
N HIS A 30 -7.67 4.82 -1.78
CA HIS A 30 -8.70 4.48 -2.77
C HIS A 30 -8.27 3.40 -3.75
N VAL A 31 -6.98 3.34 -4.09
CA VAL A 31 -6.44 2.32 -5.01
C VAL A 31 -6.68 0.89 -4.52
N PHE A 32 -6.71 0.64 -3.20
CA PHE A 32 -7.02 -0.68 -2.66
C PHE A 32 -8.48 -1.04 -2.86
N TYR A 33 -9.39 -0.07 -2.71
CA TYR A 33 -10.81 -0.26 -2.95
C TYR A 33 -11.12 -0.45 -4.45
N TYR A 34 -10.49 0.35 -5.33
CA TYR A 34 -10.57 0.18 -6.78
C TYR A 34 -10.11 -1.20 -7.20
N LEU A 35 -8.97 -1.67 -6.67
CA LEU A 35 -8.45 -3.00 -6.96
C LEU A 35 -9.43 -4.10 -6.50
N LEU A 36 -10.00 -3.99 -5.30
CA LEU A 36 -10.90 -5.01 -4.76
C LEU A 36 -12.28 -5.03 -5.45
N ALA A 37 -12.78 -3.88 -5.89
CA ALA A 37 -14.06 -3.74 -6.58
C ALA A 37 -13.96 -4.03 -8.08
N GLY A 38 -12.88 -3.62 -8.73
CA GLY A 38 -12.74 -3.63 -10.17
C GLY A 38 -11.95 -4.79 -10.78
N ALA A 39 -11.15 -5.52 -9.99
CA ALA A 39 -10.37 -6.65 -10.51
C ALA A 39 -11.25 -7.75 -11.11
N SER A 40 -10.84 -8.30 -12.26
CA SER A 40 -11.50 -9.47 -12.87
C SER A 40 -11.35 -10.71 -11.99
N GLU A 41 -12.13 -11.77 -12.27
CA GLU A 41 -12.03 -13.03 -11.51
C GLU A 41 -10.64 -13.68 -11.67
N GLU A 42 -10.02 -13.54 -12.83
CA GLU A 42 -8.65 -13.99 -13.10
C GLU A 42 -7.62 -13.17 -12.30
N GLU A 43 -7.79 -11.84 -12.26
CA GLU A 43 -6.93 -10.94 -11.48
C GLU A 43 -7.08 -11.20 -9.98
N ARG A 44 -8.32 -11.39 -9.49
CA ARG A 44 -8.59 -11.74 -8.10
C ARG A 44 -7.88 -13.02 -7.69
N LYS A 45 -7.88 -14.04 -8.54
CA LYS A 45 -7.12 -15.28 -8.31
C LYS A 45 -5.61 -15.04 -8.37
N SER A 46 -5.14 -14.34 -9.41
CA SER A 46 -3.70 -14.07 -9.59
C SER A 46 -3.10 -13.21 -8.49
N PHE A 47 -3.89 -12.33 -7.86
CA PHE A 47 -3.45 -11.45 -6.80
C PHE A 47 -3.89 -11.94 -5.41
N HIS A 48 -4.50 -13.13 -5.31
CA HIS A 48 -5.04 -13.67 -4.05
C HIS A 48 -5.98 -12.68 -3.32
N LEU A 49 -6.84 -11.97 -4.04
CA LEU A 49 -7.72 -10.95 -3.45
C LEU A 49 -8.81 -11.58 -2.59
N LEU A 50 -8.89 -11.13 -1.34
CA LEU A 50 -9.91 -11.51 -0.37
C LEU A 50 -11.04 -10.47 -0.35
N LYS A 51 -12.04 -10.69 0.50
CA LYS A 51 -13.05 -9.65 0.75
C LYS A 51 -12.43 -8.49 1.55
N PRO A 52 -12.93 -7.25 1.40
CA PRO A 52 -12.42 -6.09 2.13
C PRO A 52 -12.34 -6.30 3.65
N GLU A 53 -13.33 -7.00 4.22
CA GLU A 53 -13.44 -7.28 5.66
C GLU A 53 -12.40 -8.30 6.16
N GLU A 54 -11.69 -8.97 5.26
CA GLU A 54 -10.63 -9.92 5.60
C GLU A 54 -9.26 -9.23 5.70
N TYR A 55 -9.17 -7.95 5.31
CA TYR A 55 -7.93 -7.18 5.37
C TYR A 55 -7.84 -6.31 6.62
N HIS A 56 -6.79 -6.54 7.41
CA HIS A 56 -6.50 -5.81 8.64
C HIS A 56 -6.34 -4.31 8.42
N TYR A 57 -5.67 -3.91 7.34
CA TYR A 57 -5.43 -2.50 7.03
C TYR A 57 -6.71 -1.76 6.65
N LEU A 58 -7.65 -2.40 5.95
CA LEU A 58 -8.93 -1.78 5.59
C LEU A 58 -9.85 -1.68 6.83
N ASN A 59 -9.92 -2.74 7.64
CA ASN A 59 -10.73 -2.77 8.86
C ASN A 59 -10.31 -1.80 9.97
N GLN A 60 -9.03 -1.46 10.06
CA GLN A 60 -8.56 -0.47 11.04
C GLN A 60 -8.98 0.94 10.67
N MET A 61 -9.11 1.24 9.38
CA MET A 61 -9.39 2.58 8.89
C MET A 61 -10.86 2.94 9.10
N THR A 62 -11.78 2.01 8.82
CA THR A 62 -13.21 2.18 9.09
C THR A 62 -13.48 2.42 10.58
N LYS A 63 -12.75 1.74 11.48
CA LYS A 63 -12.86 1.92 12.94
C LYS A 63 -12.28 3.23 13.47
N LYS A 64 -11.33 3.87 12.77
CA LYS A 64 -10.75 5.16 13.18
C LYS A 64 -11.61 6.35 12.74
N SER A 65 -12.31 6.27 11.61
CA SER A 65 -13.27 7.31 11.20
C SER A 65 -14.40 7.51 12.22
N HIS A 66 -14.86 6.43 12.86
CA HIS A 66 -15.89 6.50 13.90
C HIS A 66 -15.43 7.12 15.24
N LYS A 67 -14.14 7.44 15.40
CA LYS A 67 -13.61 7.96 16.68
C LYS A 67 -13.31 9.46 16.70
N LEU A 68 -13.40 10.14 15.56
CA LEU A 68 -13.32 11.60 15.47
C LEU A 68 -14.74 12.15 15.35
N HIS A 69 -15.44 12.16 16.48
CA HIS A 69 -16.73 12.85 16.64
C HIS A 69 -16.47 14.36 16.60
N TRP A 70 -16.79 15.00 15.48
CA TRP A 70 -17.23 16.38 15.46
C TRP A 70 -18.51 16.43 14.63
N ASP A 71 -19.55 16.99 15.24
CA ASP A 71 -20.95 16.87 14.88
C ASP A 71 -21.29 17.13 13.40
N ASN A 72 -22.02 16.18 12.81
CA ASN A 72 -23.16 16.38 11.90
C ASN A 72 -23.02 17.38 10.74
N TYR A 73 -22.10 17.13 9.79
CA TYR A 73 -22.28 17.72 8.45
C TYR A 73 -21.86 16.85 7.24
N TYR A 74 -21.27 15.67 7.43
CA TYR A 74 -20.91 14.78 6.31
C TYR A 74 -20.95 13.29 6.73
N GLU A 75 -22.04 12.90 7.40
CA GLU A 75 -22.21 11.57 8.02
C GLU A 75 -22.78 10.51 7.04
N SER A 76 -22.58 10.66 5.73
CA SER A 76 -23.21 9.75 4.74
C SER A 76 -22.26 9.03 3.78
N GLU A 77 -20.99 9.43 3.64
CA GLU A 77 -20.17 8.96 2.50
C GLU A 77 -19.21 7.81 2.78
N LEU A 78 -19.10 7.30 4.01
CA LEU A 78 -18.14 6.22 4.31
C LEU A 78 -18.79 4.92 4.79
N GLN A 79 -20.09 4.93 5.06
CA GLN A 79 -20.78 3.79 5.66
C GLN A 79 -21.38 2.84 4.61
N ASP A 80 -21.58 3.28 3.36
CA ASP A 80 -22.26 2.52 2.28
C ASP A 80 -21.41 2.37 0.99
N CYS A 81 -20.08 2.35 1.11
CA CYS A 81 -19.13 2.33 -0.02
C CYS A 81 -19.16 1.04 -0.90
N PHE A 82 -19.91 0.01 -0.51
CA PHE A 82 -19.88 -1.29 -1.20
C PHE A 82 -21.18 -1.72 -1.88
N THR A 83 -22.29 -0.99 -1.71
CA THR A 83 -23.60 -1.42 -2.26
C THR A 83 -24.14 -0.50 -3.35
N VAL A 84 -23.92 0.82 -3.25
CA VAL A 84 -24.30 1.80 -4.29
C VAL A 84 -23.07 2.38 -5.00
N GLU A 85 -21.94 2.51 -4.30
CA GLU A 85 -20.65 2.96 -4.87
C GLU A 85 -19.83 1.85 -5.56
N GLY A 86 -20.21 0.58 -5.42
CA GLY A 86 -19.45 -0.55 -5.99
C GLY A 86 -19.30 -0.48 -7.52
N GLU A 87 -20.32 0.03 -8.21
CA GLU A 87 -20.24 0.28 -9.66
C GLU A 87 -19.29 1.43 -9.97
N ASP A 88 -19.31 2.53 -9.22
CA ASP A 88 -18.41 3.66 -9.42
C ASP A 88 -16.95 3.27 -9.16
N LEU A 89 -16.67 2.51 -8.10
CA LEU A 89 -15.32 2.00 -7.80
C LEU A 89 -14.76 1.11 -8.91
N LYS A 90 -15.62 0.32 -9.56
CA LYS A 90 -15.24 -0.49 -10.72
C LYS A 90 -14.89 0.39 -11.92
N HIS A 91 -15.72 1.39 -12.23
CA HIS A 91 -15.42 2.34 -13.30
C HIS A 91 -14.14 3.13 -13.00
N ASP A 92 -13.88 3.48 -11.74
CA ASP A 92 -12.64 4.16 -11.34
C ASP A 92 -11.41 3.27 -11.47
N PHE A 93 -11.53 1.96 -11.23
CA PHE A 93 -10.47 1.02 -11.52
C PHE A 93 -10.17 0.94 -13.03
N GLU A 94 -11.21 0.89 -13.87
CA GLU A 94 -11.06 0.92 -15.34
C GLU A 94 -10.41 2.22 -15.81
N ARG A 95 -10.84 3.38 -15.28
CA ARG A 95 -10.22 4.69 -15.55
C ARG A 95 -8.76 4.72 -15.13
N LEU A 96 -8.42 4.17 -13.97
CA LEU A 96 -7.04 4.06 -13.50
C LEU A 96 -6.19 3.22 -14.46
N GLN A 97 -6.68 2.05 -14.87
CA GLN A 97 -5.96 1.19 -15.82
C GLN A 97 -5.73 1.88 -17.17
N LEU A 98 -6.73 2.58 -17.69
CA LEU A 98 -6.63 3.37 -18.91
C LEU A 98 -5.63 4.53 -18.75
N ALA A 99 -5.66 5.25 -17.64
CA ALA A 99 -4.71 6.32 -17.36
C ALA A 99 -3.26 5.80 -17.31
N MET A 100 -3.04 4.64 -16.68
CA MET A 100 -1.74 3.97 -16.69
C MET A 100 -1.31 3.59 -18.12
N GLU A 101 -2.23 3.13 -18.96
CA GLU A 101 -1.94 2.82 -20.36
C GLU A 101 -1.51 4.05 -21.14
N MET A 102 -2.24 5.16 -20.99
CA MET A 102 -1.98 6.42 -21.67
C MET A 102 -0.61 7.03 -21.28
N VAL A 103 -0.16 6.79 -20.05
CA VAL A 103 1.17 7.19 -19.57
C VAL A 103 2.28 6.23 -20.08
N GLY A 104 1.91 5.10 -20.68
CA GLY A 104 2.83 4.13 -21.27
C GLY A 104 3.23 3.00 -20.34
N PHE A 105 2.44 2.70 -19.30
CA PHE A 105 2.66 1.51 -18.48
C PHE A 105 2.23 0.25 -19.26
N LEU A 106 3.18 -0.67 -19.45
CA LEU A 106 2.92 -1.96 -20.08
C LEU A 106 1.97 -2.82 -19.22
N PRO A 107 1.20 -3.75 -19.82
CA PRO A 107 0.33 -4.65 -19.07
C PRO A 107 1.06 -5.44 -17.97
N SER A 108 2.27 -5.92 -18.24
CA SER A 108 3.11 -6.63 -17.25
C SER A 108 3.46 -5.73 -16.05
N THR A 109 3.76 -4.46 -16.32
CA THR A 109 4.09 -3.47 -15.29
C THR A 109 2.86 -3.11 -14.45
N ARG A 110 1.69 -2.92 -15.07
CA ARG A 110 0.42 -2.74 -14.33
C ARG A 110 0.16 -3.93 -13.40
N LYS A 111 0.35 -5.15 -13.92
CA LYS A 111 0.22 -6.38 -13.12
C LYS A 111 1.15 -6.39 -11.90
N GLN A 112 2.42 -6.00 -12.06
CA GLN A 112 3.37 -5.91 -10.94
C GLN A 112 2.95 -4.87 -9.89
N ILE A 113 2.43 -3.73 -10.33
CA ILE A 113 1.93 -2.68 -9.42
C ILE A 113 0.77 -3.22 -8.58
N PHE A 114 -0.23 -3.85 -9.20
CA PHE A 114 -1.36 -4.43 -8.48
C PHE A 114 -0.97 -5.64 -7.62
N SER A 115 0.00 -6.45 -8.06
CA SER A 115 0.59 -7.52 -7.25
C SER A 115 1.21 -6.98 -5.96
N LEU A 116 1.98 -5.89 -6.06
CA LEU A 116 2.59 -5.24 -4.89
C LEU A 116 1.55 -4.64 -3.95
N LEU A 117 0.49 -4.03 -4.49
CA LEU A 117 -0.62 -3.52 -3.67
C LEU A 117 -1.33 -4.66 -2.92
N SER A 118 -1.60 -5.79 -3.59
CA SER A 118 -2.15 -6.96 -2.91
C SER A 118 -1.21 -7.52 -1.84
N ALA A 119 0.10 -7.58 -2.12
CA ALA A 119 1.10 -8.02 -1.16
C ALA A 119 1.07 -7.17 0.12
N ILE A 120 0.90 -5.85 -0.02
CA ILE A 120 0.78 -4.93 1.13
C ILE A 120 -0.46 -5.24 1.97
N LEU A 121 -1.59 -5.56 1.35
CA LEU A 121 -2.81 -5.94 2.06
C LEU A 121 -2.63 -7.25 2.85
N HIS A 122 -2.03 -8.27 2.20
CA HIS A 122 -1.72 -9.55 2.85
C HIS A 122 -0.67 -9.42 3.95
N LEU A 123 0.34 -8.57 3.75
CA LEU A 123 1.35 -8.26 4.76
C LEU A 123 0.69 -7.76 6.04
N GLY A 124 -0.33 -6.90 5.94
CA GLY A 124 -1.10 -6.41 7.09
C GLY A 124 -1.84 -7.50 7.86
N ASN A 125 -2.16 -8.63 7.23
CA ASN A 125 -2.85 -9.75 7.85
C ASN A 125 -1.93 -10.65 8.69
N ILE A 126 -0.60 -10.49 8.60
CA ILE A 126 0.34 -11.26 9.41
C ILE A 126 0.20 -10.91 10.90
N ARG A 127 0.00 -11.93 11.73
CA ARG A 127 -0.14 -11.82 13.19
C ARG A 127 1.01 -12.54 13.88
N TYR A 128 1.39 -12.04 15.05
CA TYR A 128 2.53 -12.54 15.81
C TYR A 128 2.11 -13.12 17.17
N LYS A 129 2.85 -14.11 17.65
CA LYS A 129 2.74 -14.72 18.99
C LYS A 129 4.12 -14.85 19.63
N LYS A 130 4.17 -14.91 20.96
CA LYS A 130 5.38 -15.29 21.69
C LYS A 130 5.62 -16.79 21.58
N LYS A 131 6.89 -17.20 21.46
CA LYS A 131 7.27 -18.61 21.60
C LYS A 131 7.23 -19.00 23.08
N THR A 132 6.70 -20.19 23.36
CA THR A 132 6.48 -20.69 24.73
C THR A 132 7.77 -21.15 25.43
N TYR A 133 8.82 -21.49 24.68
CA TYR A 133 10.00 -22.21 25.19
C TYR A 133 11.35 -21.49 24.99
N ARG A 134 11.36 -20.29 24.36
CA ARG A 134 12.58 -19.49 24.19
C ARG A 134 12.31 -18.07 24.63
N ASP A 135 13.19 -17.57 25.48
CA ASP A 135 13.08 -16.24 26.08
C ASP A 135 12.92 -15.17 24.98
N ASP A 136 11.82 -14.40 25.07
CA ASP A 136 11.44 -13.24 24.25
C ASP A 136 11.37 -13.36 22.71
N SER A 137 11.49 -14.56 22.13
CA SER A 137 11.37 -14.74 20.66
C SER A 137 9.91 -14.82 20.18
N ILE A 138 9.66 -14.37 18.95
CA ILE A 138 8.33 -14.39 18.30
C ILE A 138 8.19 -15.47 17.25
N ASP A 139 6.93 -15.77 16.93
CA ASP A 139 6.52 -16.63 15.82
C ASP A 139 5.31 -16.03 15.11
N ILE A 140 5.02 -16.49 13.90
CA ILE A 140 3.85 -16.06 13.13
C ILE A 140 2.66 -16.99 13.46
N CYS A 141 1.51 -16.39 13.72
CA CYS A 141 0.28 -17.11 14.06
C CYS A 141 -0.38 -17.78 12.85
N ASN A 142 -0.22 -17.16 11.68
CA ASN A 142 -0.85 -17.52 10.42
C ASN A 142 0.22 -17.65 9.32
N PRO A 143 1.06 -18.70 9.38
CA PRO A 143 2.11 -18.92 8.39
C PRO A 143 1.57 -19.13 6.97
N GLU A 144 0.31 -19.52 6.81
CA GLU A 144 -0.36 -19.68 5.52
C GLU A 144 -0.41 -18.40 4.66
N VAL A 145 -0.22 -17.23 5.25
CA VAL A 145 -0.17 -15.94 4.53
C VAL A 145 1.21 -15.69 3.91
N LEU A 146 2.28 -16.30 4.43
CA LEU A 146 3.65 -16.07 3.96
C LEU A 146 3.86 -16.50 2.50
N PRO A 147 3.42 -17.68 2.04
CA PRO A 147 3.56 -18.07 0.64
C PRO A 147 2.91 -17.07 -0.31
N THR A 148 1.71 -16.57 0.02
CA THR A 148 0.99 -15.57 -0.77
C THR A 148 1.78 -14.26 -0.88
N VAL A 149 2.26 -13.72 0.24
CA VAL A 149 3.07 -12.48 0.21
C VAL A 149 4.39 -12.71 -0.53
N SER A 150 5.01 -13.87 -0.36
CA SER A 150 6.25 -14.26 -1.01
C SER A 150 6.11 -14.34 -2.54
N GLU A 151 5.02 -14.94 -3.02
CA GLU A 151 4.68 -15.04 -4.44
C GLU A 151 4.44 -13.65 -5.04
N LEU A 152 3.61 -12.83 -4.39
CA LEU A 152 3.23 -11.51 -4.91
C LEU A 152 4.40 -10.51 -4.94
N LEU A 153 5.35 -10.62 -4.00
CA LEU A 153 6.58 -9.83 -3.97
C LEU A 153 7.73 -10.44 -4.78
N GLU A 154 7.57 -11.66 -5.30
CA GLU A 154 8.60 -12.43 -5.99
C GLU A 154 9.90 -12.59 -5.15
N VAL A 155 9.75 -12.80 -3.85
CA VAL A 155 10.86 -13.06 -2.91
C VAL A 155 10.81 -14.49 -2.40
N LYS A 156 11.89 -14.94 -1.74
CA LYS A 156 11.91 -16.23 -1.06
C LYS A 156 11.17 -16.14 0.27
N GLU A 157 10.35 -17.15 0.58
CA GLU A 157 9.56 -17.19 1.81
C GLU A 157 10.44 -17.12 3.06
N GLU A 158 11.57 -17.83 3.05
CA GLU A 158 12.57 -17.81 4.12
C GLU A 158 13.09 -16.39 4.39
N MET A 159 13.36 -15.62 3.33
CA MET A 159 13.86 -14.24 3.44
C MET A 159 12.78 -13.31 4.00
N LEU A 160 11.53 -13.49 3.59
CA LEU A 160 10.39 -12.75 4.10
C LEU A 160 10.15 -13.05 5.59
N LEU A 161 10.15 -14.34 5.96
CA LEU A 161 10.01 -14.78 7.34
C LEU A 161 11.12 -14.19 8.22
N GLU A 162 12.38 -14.27 7.79
CA GLU A 162 13.51 -13.68 8.52
C GLU A 162 13.36 -12.16 8.66
N ALA A 163 12.95 -11.46 7.60
CA ALA A 163 12.74 -10.01 7.63
C ALA A 163 11.60 -9.59 8.58
N LEU A 164 10.58 -10.44 8.75
CA LEU A 164 9.42 -10.18 9.61
C LEU A 164 9.64 -10.59 11.06
N THR A 165 10.62 -11.44 11.35
CA THR A 165 10.83 -12.02 12.68
C THR A 165 12.16 -11.65 13.33
N THR A 166 13.13 -11.15 12.54
CA THR A 166 14.48 -10.83 13.02
C THR A 166 14.99 -9.49 12.52
N ARG A 167 15.78 -8.80 13.37
CA ARG A 167 16.65 -7.71 12.97
C ARG A 167 18.06 -8.23 12.70
N LYS A 168 18.63 -7.82 11.59
CA LYS A 168 20.05 -8.08 11.26
C LYS A 168 20.82 -6.78 11.39
N THR A 169 21.83 -6.76 12.25
CA THR A 169 22.77 -5.64 12.40
C THR A 169 24.16 -6.13 12.04
N VAL A 170 24.81 -5.43 11.13
CA VAL A 170 26.18 -5.71 10.71
C VAL A 170 27.08 -4.63 11.29
N THR A 171 27.95 -5.02 12.21
CA THR A 171 29.05 -4.20 12.73
C THR A 171 30.37 -4.71 12.14
N VAL A 172 31.44 -3.93 12.20
CA VAL A 172 32.73 -4.26 11.55
C VAL A 172 33.19 -5.67 11.94
N GLY A 173 33.05 -6.63 11.02
CA GLY A 173 33.43 -8.03 11.20
C GLY A 173 32.37 -8.98 11.80
N GLU A 174 31.25 -8.47 12.32
CA GLU A 174 30.25 -9.29 13.02
C GLU A 174 28.82 -9.06 12.50
N ARG A 175 28.08 -10.17 12.30
CA ARG A 175 26.66 -10.16 11.93
C ARG A 175 25.83 -10.63 13.11
N LEU A 176 25.12 -9.70 13.74
CA LEU A 176 24.21 -9.99 14.82
C LEU A 176 22.78 -10.17 14.26
N ILE A 177 22.17 -11.32 14.50
CA ILE A 177 20.78 -11.62 14.16
C ILE A 177 20.01 -11.77 15.46
N VAL A 178 19.09 -10.84 15.73
CA VAL A 178 18.28 -10.82 16.96
C VAL A 178 16.81 -10.96 16.60
N PRO A 179 16.03 -11.85 17.22
CA PRO A 179 14.58 -11.89 17.06
C PRO A 179 13.93 -10.57 17.52
N TYR A 180 12.87 -10.13 16.84
CA TYR A 180 12.05 -9.03 17.32
C TYR A 180 11.27 -9.41 18.57
N LYS A 181 10.98 -8.43 19.42
CA LYS A 181 9.99 -8.60 20.50
C LYS A 181 8.57 -8.48 19.95
N LEU A 182 7.61 -9.11 20.63
CA LEU A 182 6.20 -9.06 20.22
C LEU A 182 5.67 -7.61 20.06
N ALA A 183 6.10 -6.71 20.94
CA ALA A 183 5.72 -5.29 20.90
C ALA A 183 6.26 -4.53 19.69
N GLU A 184 7.35 -5.00 19.08
CA GLU A 184 8.03 -4.34 17.96
C GLU A 184 7.57 -4.93 16.61
N ALA A 185 7.25 -6.22 16.58
CA ALA A 185 6.95 -6.96 15.35
C ALA A 185 5.87 -6.32 14.48
N GLY A 186 4.76 -5.89 15.10
CA GLY A 186 3.68 -5.19 14.39
C GLY A 186 4.14 -3.87 13.76
N THR A 187 4.94 -3.09 14.51
CA THR A 187 5.50 -1.82 14.02
C THR A 187 6.48 -2.03 12.86
N VAL A 188 7.27 -3.11 12.90
CA VAL A 188 8.19 -3.46 11.81
C VAL A 188 7.42 -3.83 10.55
N ARG A 189 6.41 -4.71 10.67
CA ARG A 189 5.50 -5.07 9.56
C ARG A 189 4.86 -3.84 8.94
N ASP A 190 4.32 -2.95 9.77
CA ASP A 190 3.65 -1.73 9.30
C ASP A 190 4.63 -0.75 8.67
N SER A 191 5.87 -0.70 9.15
CA SER A 191 6.92 0.11 8.53
C SER A 191 7.31 -0.47 7.17
N MET A 192 7.44 -1.79 7.05
CA MET A 192 7.70 -2.47 5.78
C MET A 192 6.59 -2.18 4.76
N ALA A 193 5.32 -2.32 5.16
CA ALA A 193 4.17 -2.00 4.33
C ALA A 193 4.20 -0.54 3.83
N LYS A 194 4.46 0.41 4.73
CA LYS A 194 4.58 1.84 4.37
C LYS A 194 5.74 2.09 3.42
N SER A 195 6.90 1.46 3.65
CA SER A 195 8.07 1.59 2.79
C SER A 195 7.81 1.04 1.39
N LEU A 196 7.15 -0.12 1.27
CA LEU A 196 6.76 -0.69 -0.02
C LEU A 196 5.80 0.24 -0.77
N TYR A 197 4.76 0.72 -0.09
CA TYR A 197 3.80 1.65 -0.70
C TYR A 197 4.47 2.96 -1.15
N SER A 198 5.31 3.54 -0.29
CA SER A 198 6.02 4.79 -0.58
C SER A 198 6.98 4.62 -1.75
N ALA A 199 7.73 3.51 -1.80
CA ALA A 199 8.64 3.21 -2.90
C ALA A 199 7.90 3.01 -4.22
N LEU A 200 6.76 2.31 -4.19
CA LEU A 200 5.89 2.15 -5.36
C LEU A 200 5.41 3.50 -5.89
N PHE A 201 4.88 4.34 -5.00
CA PHE A 201 4.37 5.65 -5.38
C PHE A 201 5.47 6.53 -5.97
N ASP A 202 6.64 6.58 -5.31
CA ASP A 202 7.79 7.33 -5.79
C ASP A 202 8.26 6.85 -7.16
N TRP A 203 8.25 5.53 -7.38
CA TRP A 203 8.59 4.94 -8.67
C TRP A 203 7.55 5.28 -9.75
N ILE A 204 6.24 5.22 -9.45
CA ILE A 204 5.18 5.62 -10.39
C ILE A 204 5.37 7.10 -10.77
N VAL A 205 5.56 7.98 -9.79
CA VAL A 205 5.78 9.42 -10.03
C VAL A 205 7.02 9.64 -10.89
N PHE A 206 8.11 8.94 -10.60
CA PHE A 206 9.34 9.00 -11.40
C PHE A 206 9.08 8.59 -12.85
N ARG A 207 8.39 7.46 -13.07
CA ARG A 207 8.04 6.95 -14.41
C ARG A 207 7.14 7.89 -15.18
N THR A 208 6.09 8.43 -14.56
CA THR A 208 5.18 9.39 -15.18
C THR A 208 5.91 10.68 -15.56
N ASN A 209 6.75 11.21 -14.67
CA ASN A 209 7.53 12.42 -14.98
C ASN A 209 8.49 12.17 -16.15
N HIS A 210 9.15 11.01 -16.20
CA HIS A 210 10.04 10.65 -17.30
C HIS A 210 9.29 10.54 -18.64
N ALA A 211 8.10 9.92 -18.66
CA ALA A 211 7.28 9.82 -19.86
C ALA A 211 6.84 11.20 -20.38
N LEU A 212 6.45 12.11 -19.48
CA LEU A 212 6.00 13.46 -19.85
C LEU A 212 7.14 14.37 -20.32
N LEU A 213 8.33 14.26 -19.73
CA LEU A 213 9.50 15.04 -20.14
C LEU A 213 10.02 14.58 -21.51
N ASN A 214 10.10 13.26 -21.74
CA ASN A 214 10.57 12.72 -23.01
C ASN A 214 9.63 13.06 -24.19
N ASN A 215 8.32 13.24 -23.94
CA ASN A 215 7.39 13.69 -24.97
C ASN A 215 7.58 15.17 -25.35
N LYS A 216 8.01 16.03 -24.41
CA LYS A 216 8.29 17.45 -24.70
C LYS A 216 9.54 17.65 -25.54
N ASP A 217 10.58 16.88 -25.28
CA ASP A 217 11.84 16.97 -26.02
C ASP A 217 11.67 16.57 -27.51
N LEU A 218 10.72 15.67 -27.81
CA LEU A 218 10.38 15.29 -29.19
C LEU A 218 9.59 16.38 -29.94
N GLU A 219 8.73 17.14 -29.25
CA GLU A 219 7.98 18.24 -29.84
C GLU A 219 8.86 19.48 -30.11
N ASP A 220 9.87 19.74 -29.27
CA ASP A 220 10.82 20.84 -29.48
C ASP A 220 11.95 20.49 -30.47
N SER A 221 12.32 19.21 -30.62
CA SER A 221 13.25 18.76 -31.67
C SER A 221 12.61 18.69 -33.07
N SER A 222 11.29 18.85 -33.17
CA SER A 222 10.52 18.82 -34.42
C SER A 222 10.14 20.20 -34.94
N LYS A 223 10.69 21.27 -34.35
CA LYS A 223 10.56 22.68 -34.80
C LYS A 223 11.90 23.23 -35.25
#